data_AF-A0A661X963-F1
#
_entry.id   AF-A0A661X963-F1
#
_cell.length_a   1.000
_cell.length_b   1.000
_cell.length_c   1.000
_cell.angle_alpha   90.00
_cell.angle_beta   90.00
_cell.angle_gamma   90.00
#
_symmetry.space_group_name_H-M   'P 1'
#
loop_
_entity.id
_entity.type
_entity.pdbx_description
1 polymer ?
#
loop_
_entity_poly.entity_id
_entity_poly.type
_entity_poly.pdbx_seq_one_letter_code
_entity_poly.pdbx_strand_id
1 'polypeptide(L)' 'MKKVYLKRKTKETEIEIKLNVDGKGKYRIDIPIPFLRHMLELFSFHSGLDIKLKAKGDIDVDYHH' A
#
# COMPACT_ATOMS: atom_id res chain seq x y z
N MET A 1 13.23 13.81 7.72
CA MET A 1 12.86 12.47 7.23
C MET A 1 11.70 11.93 8.04
N LYS A 2 10.48 12.18 7.58
CA LYS A 2 9.25 11.68 8.20
C LYS A 2 8.94 10.29 7.67
N LYS A 3 9.24 9.26 8.49
CA LYS A 3 8.97 7.85 8.16
C LYS A 3 7.93 7.29 9.11
N VAL A 4 6.99 6.53 8.58
CA VAL A 4 5.96 5.83 9.35
C VAL A 4 5.96 4.37 8.97
N TYR A 5 5.76 3.52 9.96
CA TYR A 5 5.49 2.11 9.79
C TYR A 5 4.23 1.76 10.56
N LEU A 6 3.30 1.09 9.89
CA LEU A 6 2.03 0.71 10.49
C LEU A 6 1.65 -0.71 10.05
N LYS A 7 1.11 -1.46 11.00
CA LYS A 7 0.47 -2.75 10.80
C LYS A 7 -0.96 -2.67 11.30
N ARG A 8 -1.90 -3.09 10.46
CA ARG A 8 -3.33 -3.18 10.80
C ARG A 8 -3.82 -4.56 10.44
N LYS A 9 -4.55 -5.19 11.35
CA LYS A 9 -5.20 -6.47 11.13
C LYS A 9 -6.63 -6.39 11.61
N THR A 10 -7.56 -6.84 10.78
CA THR A 10 -8.98 -6.99 11.10
C THR A 10 -9.41 -8.43 10.81
N LYS A 11 -10.71 -8.71 10.78
CA LYS A 11 -11.22 -10.01 10.31
C LYS A 11 -11.10 -10.14 8.79
N GLU A 12 -11.24 -9.03 8.09
CA GLU A 12 -11.32 -8.91 6.64
C GLU A 12 -9.92 -8.78 6.03
N THR A 13 -9.02 -7.99 6.65
CA THR A 13 -7.74 -7.61 6.03
C THR A 13 -6.53 -7.71 6.96
N GLU A 14 -5.34 -7.88 6.37
CA GLU A 14 -4.05 -7.71 7.02
C GLU A 14 -3.17 -6.82 6.14
N ILE A 15 -2.76 -5.67 6.68
CA ILE A 15 -2.08 -4.59 5.96
C ILE A 15 -0.80 -4.20 6.71
N GLU A 16 0.33 -4.16 6.00
CA GLU A 16 1.61 -3.63 6.47
C GLU A 16 2.10 -2.54 5.52
N ILE A 17 2.35 -1.34 6.04
CA ILE A 17 2.85 -0.20 5.25
C ILE A 17 4.10 0.43 5.88
N LYS A 18 5.08 0.75 5.04
CA LYS A 18 6.18 1.68 5.32
C LYS A 18 6.06 2.86 4.37
N LEU A 19 5.98 4.06 4.93
CA LEU A 19 5.86 5.31 4.19
C LEU A 19 7.04 6.22 4.55
N ASN A 20 7.67 6.82 3.54
CA ASN A 20 8.60 7.94 3.71
C ASN A 20 8.03 9.16 2.98
N VAL A 21 7.67 10.21 3.73
CA VAL A 21 7.05 11.41 3.17
C VAL A 21 8.06 12.26 2.40
N ASP A 22 9.32 12.26 2.85
CA ASP A 22 10.43 12.97 2.20
C ASP A 22 11.14 12.01 1.23
N GLY A 23 10.37 11.30 0.39
CA GLY A 23 10.85 10.24 -0.50
C GLY A 23 11.34 10.72 -1.87
N LYS A 24 11.50 9.77 -2.79
CA LYS A 24 11.77 10.02 -4.22
C LYS A 24 10.85 9.21 -5.15
N GLY A 25 9.69 8.81 -4.66
CA GLY A 25 8.71 8.03 -5.41
C GLY A 25 9.06 6.56 -5.59
N LYS A 26 9.86 5.97 -4.69
CA LYS A 26 10.20 4.53 -4.76
C LYS A 26 9.05 3.71 -4.18
N TYR A 27 8.56 2.74 -4.95
CA TYR A 27 7.48 1.88 -4.47
C TYR A 27 7.81 0.38 -4.49
N ARG A 28 7.10 -0.36 -3.62
CA ARG A 28 6.92 -1.81 -3.68
C ARG A 28 5.52 -2.13 -3.14
N ILE A 29 4.57 -2.40 -4.04
CA ILE A 29 3.16 -2.61 -3.71
C ILE A 29 2.80 -4.08 -3.99
N ASP A 30 2.51 -4.84 -2.93
CA ASP A 30 2.19 -6.27 -2.97
C ASP A 30 0.77 -6.48 -2.43
N ILE A 31 -0.23 -6.35 -3.33
CA ILE A 31 -1.66 -6.50 -3.03
C ILE A 31 -2.36 -7.30 -4.14
N PRO A 32 -3.42 -8.07 -3.88
CA PRO A 32 -4.02 -8.98 -4.86
C PRO A 32 -4.83 -8.27 -5.98
N ILE A 33 -5.17 -6.99 -5.83
CA ILE A 33 -6.02 -6.25 -6.78
C ILE A 33 -5.13 -5.48 -7.79
N PRO A 34 -5.03 -5.91 -9.08
CA PRO A 34 -4.06 -5.36 -10.02
C PRO A 34 -4.28 -3.87 -10.34
N PHE A 35 -5.53 -3.46 -10.52
CA PHE A 35 -5.85 -2.06 -10.84
C PHE A 35 -5.49 -1.12 -9.69
N LEU A 36 -5.88 -1.45 -8.47
CA LEU A 36 -5.53 -0.66 -7.29
C LEU A 36 -4.01 -0.63 -7.06
N ARG A 37 -3.31 -1.75 -7.30
CA ARG A 37 -1.84 -1.80 -7.24
C ARG A 37 -1.24 -0.75 -8.17
N HIS A 38 -1.67 -0.74 -9.43
CA HIS A 38 -1.21 0.23 -10.42
C HIS A 38 -1.48 1.67 -10.00
N MET A 39 -2.67 1.96 -9.46
CA MET A 39 -3.00 3.31 -8.96
C MET A 39 -2.09 3.75 -7.81
N LEU A 40 -1.73 2.85 -6.89
CA LEU A 40 -0.84 3.16 -5.77
C LEU A 40 0.63 3.34 -6.21
N GLU A 41 1.06 2.62 -7.24
CA GLU A 41 2.38 2.81 -7.87
C GLU A 41 2.48 4.20 -8.48
N LEU A 42 1.47 4.61 -9.26
CA LEU A 42 1.38 5.96 -9.81
C LEU A 42 1.31 7.02 -8.71
N PHE A 43 0.53 6.78 -7.65
CA PHE A 43 0.45 7.69 -6.51
C PHE A 43 1.82 7.89 -5.86
N SER A 44 2.57 6.82 -5.59
CA SER A 44 3.94 6.92 -5.06
C SER A 44 4.85 7.70 -5.99
N PHE A 45 4.84 7.38 -7.29
CA PHE A 45 5.69 8.02 -8.28
C PHE A 45 5.44 9.54 -8.38
N HIS A 46 4.17 9.95 -8.55
CA HIS A 46 3.82 11.35 -8.77
C HIS A 46 3.85 12.21 -7.51
N SER A 47 3.61 11.62 -6.34
CA SER A 47 3.70 12.35 -5.06
C SER A 47 5.14 12.48 -4.53
N GLY A 48 6.07 11.69 -5.04
CA GLY A 48 7.44 11.58 -4.51
C GLY A 48 7.52 10.79 -3.20
N LEU A 49 6.43 10.22 -2.69
CA LEU A 49 6.44 9.40 -1.47
C LEU A 49 7.12 8.05 -1.73
N ASP A 50 7.98 7.57 -0.84
CA ASP A 50 8.40 6.17 -0.92
C ASP A 50 7.39 5.28 -0.18
N ILE A 51 6.83 4.28 -0.86
CA ILE A 51 5.78 3.41 -0.32
C ILE A 51 6.19 1.93 -0.44
N LYS A 52 6.25 1.23 0.68
CA LYS A 52 6.25 -0.25 0.69
C LYS A 52 4.97 -0.73 1.34
N LEU A 53 4.09 -1.34 0.57
CA LEU A 53 2.79 -1.84 1.01
C LEU A 53 2.71 -3.34 0.76
N LYS A 54 2.25 -4.09 1.75
CA LYS A 54 1.79 -5.46 1.61
C LYS A 54 0.38 -5.57 2.19
N ALA A 55 -0.56 -6.08 1.43
CA ALA A 55 -1.92 -6.30 1.90
C ALA A 55 -2.51 -7.60 1.36
N LYS A 56 -3.32 -8.24 2.18
CA LYS A 56 -4.20 -9.35 1.80
C LYS A 56 -5.56 -9.13 2.45
N GLY A 57 -6.61 -9.64 1.82
CA GLY A 57 -7.99 -9.53 2.29
C GLY A 57 -8.87 -10.64 1.75
N ASP A 58 -10.14 -10.60 2.13
CA ASP A 58 -11.22 -11.51 1.76
C ASP A 58 -11.76 -11.24 0.34
N ILE A 59 -10.86 -11.28 -0.65
CA ILE A 59 -11.16 -10.97 -2.06
C ILE A 59 -12.21 -11.89 -2.72
N ASP A 60 -12.53 -13.02 -2.08
CA ASP A 60 -13.58 -13.94 -2.51
C ASP A 60 -14.98 -13.39 -2.18
N VAL A 61 -15.09 -12.42 -1.27
CA VAL A 61 -16.33 -11.68 -0.96
C VAL A 61 -16.51 -10.58 -2.01
N ASP A 62 -15.61 -9.59 -2.01
CA ASP A 62 -15.46 -8.56 -3.04
C ASP A 62 -14.12 -7.81 -2.88
N TYR A 63 -13.96 -6.66 -3.53
CA TYR A 63 -12.74 -5.82 -3.47
C TYR A 63 -12.89 -4.57 -2.61
N HIS A 64 -13.92 -4.48 -1.77
CA HIS A 64 -14.25 -3.27 -1.01
C HIS A 64 -13.36 -3.09 0.22
N HIS A 65 -13.10 -4.18 0.96
CA HIS A 65 -12.31 -4.17 2.20
C HIS A 65 -10.80 -4.00 1.96
#